data_AF-A0A814E9T4-F1
#
_entry.id   AF-A0A814E9T4-F1
#
_cell.length_a   1.000
_cell.length_b   1.000
_cell.length_c   1.000
_cell.angle_alpha   90.00
_cell.angle_beta   90.00
_cell.angle_gamma   90.00
#
_symmetry.space_group_name_H-M   'P 1'
#
loop_
_entity.id
_entity.type
_entity.pdbx_description
1 polymer ?
#
loop_
_entity_poly.entity_id
_entity_poly.type
_entity_poly.pdbx_seq_one_letter_code
_entity_poly.pdbx_strand_id
1 'polypeptide(L)'
;MAIKVYMTNIAGNQLTVGNQRKLKHILDTNKISYIDIDVSDPKNSNEKEFLQRMLAASNKKMSLPQIFNDEEYCCDFDGLLSAVESCSLKETLKLDT
;
A
#
# COMPACT_ATOMS: atom_id res chain seq x y z
N MET A 1 -12.39 5.50 7.50
CA MET A 1 -11.09 6.05 7.05
C MET A 1 -9.99 5.30 7.77
N ALA A 2 -9.55 4.19 7.18
CA ALA A 2 -8.42 3.40 7.67
C ALA A 2 -7.46 3.11 6.52
N ILE A 3 -6.20 3.51 6.67
CA ILE A 3 -5.18 3.22 5.66
C ILE A 3 -4.81 1.75 5.75
N LYS A 4 -5.11 0.99 4.70
CA LYS A 4 -4.71 -0.41 4.54
C LYS A 4 -3.52 -0.50 3.61
N VAL A 5 -2.42 -1.06 4.11
CA VAL A 5 -1.19 -1.26 3.35
C VAL A 5 -1.07 -2.74 3.04
N TYR A 6 -1.14 -3.08 1.77
CA TYR A 6 -1.01 -4.44 1.29
C TYR A 6 0.44 -4.75 0.98
N MET A 7 0.93 -5.85 1.55
CA MET A 7 2.31 -6.27 1.41
C MET A 7 2.47 -7.77 1.53
N THR A 8 3.71 -8.25 1.38
CA THR A 8 4.02 -9.68 1.51
C THR A 8 5.32 -9.87 2.26
N ASN A 9 5.26 -10.67 3.32
CA ASN A 9 6.41 -11.07 4.11
C ASN A 9 7.22 -12.15 3.37
N ILE A 10 6.58 -12.88 2.45
CA ILE A 10 7.21 -13.89 1.59
C ILE A 10 7.38 -13.28 0.19
N ALA A 11 8.26 -12.29 0.07
CA ALA A 11 8.67 -11.74 -1.23
C ALA A 11 9.94 -12.43 -1.73
N GLY A 12 9.89 -13.04 -2.92
CA GLY A 12 11.07 -13.55 -3.62
C GLY A 12 11.94 -12.45 -4.25
N ASN A 13 11.47 -11.20 -4.28
CA ASN A 13 12.16 -10.06 -4.88
C ASN A 13 12.65 -9.07 -3.82
N GLN A 14 13.97 -8.85 -3.76
CA GLN A 14 14.59 -7.91 -2.82
C GLN A 14 14.13 -6.47 -3.03
N LEU A 15 13.82 -6.05 -4.25
CA LEU A 15 13.31 -4.70 -4.54
C LEU A 15 11.96 -4.47 -3.86
N THR A 16 11.07 -5.47 -3.91
CA THR A 16 9.75 -5.41 -3.29
C THR A 16 9.86 -5.32 -1.77
N VAL A 17 10.77 -6.09 -1.15
CA VAL A 17 11.04 -6.01 0.30
C VAL A 17 11.57 -4.62 0.68
N GLY A 18 12.50 -4.08 -0.11
CA GLY A 18 13.05 -2.74 0.11
C GLY A 18 11.98 -1.65 0.04
N ASN A 19 11.12 -1.71 -0.97
CA ASN A 19 10.03 -0.76 -1.15
C ASN A 19 9.00 -0.83 -0.02
N GLN A 20 8.60 -2.04 0.40
CA GLN A 20 7.72 -2.24 1.55
C GLN A 20 8.30 -1.63 2.83
N ARG A 21 9.59 -1.86 3.11
CA ARG A 21 10.27 -1.30 4.29
C ARG A 21 10.32 0.22 4.25
N LYS A 22 10.67 0.80 3.11
CA LYS A 22 10.69 2.26 2.92
C LYS A 22 9.31 2.87 3.13
N LEU A 23 8.27 2.26 2.56
CA LEU A 23 6.90 2.70 2.72
C LEU A 23 6.46 2.71 4.19
N LYS A 24 6.72 1.63 4.94
CA LYS A 24 6.46 1.61 6.39
C LYS A 24 7.17 2.74 7.11
N HIS A 25 8.45 2.95 6.80
CA HIS A 25 9.25 4.00 7.43
C HIS A 25 8.69 5.40 7.17
N ILE A 26 8.22 5.67 5.95
CA ILE A 26 7.56 6.93 5.60
C ILE A 26 6.30 7.13 6.44
N LEU A 27 5.41 6.13 6.48
CA LEU A 27 4.16 6.22 7.23
C LEU A 27 4.39 6.43 8.74
N ASP A 28 5.35 5.70 9.30
CA ASP A 28 5.74 5.78 10.72
C ASP A 28 6.33 7.15 11.07
N THR A 29 7.25 7.66 10.23
CA THR A 29 7.84 9.00 10.39
C THR A 29 6.78 10.11 10.33
N ASN A 30 5.75 9.93 9.50
CA ASN A 30 4.63 10.87 9.38
C ASN A 30 3.52 10.64 10.43
N LYS A 31 3.70 9.69 11.36
CA LYS A 31 2.74 9.31 12.40
C LYS A 31 1.35 8.96 11.85
N ILE A 32 1.31 8.34 10.67
CA ILE A 32 0.08 7.92 10.02
C ILE A 32 -0.29 6.54 10.55
N SER A 33 -1.52 6.39 11.05
CA SER A 33 -2.03 5.08 11.47
C SER A 33 -2.41 4.26 10.25
N TYR A 34 -1.86 3.05 10.14
CA TYR A 34 -2.14 2.12 9.03
C TYR A 34 -2.29 0.68 9.52
N ILE A 35 -3.01 -0.11 8.73
CA ILE A 35 -3.23 -1.54 8.93
C ILE A 35 -2.31 -2.28 7.97
N ASP A 36 -1.45 -3.11 8.52
CA ASP A 36 -0.54 -3.97 7.78
C ASP A 36 -1.27 -5.23 7.32
N ILE A 37 -1.52 -5.37 6.02
CA ILE A 37 -2.20 -6.53 5.45
C ILE A 37 -1.20 -7.35 4.65
N ASP A 38 -0.81 -8.47 5.25
CA ASP A 38 0.05 -9.44 4.59
C ASP A 38 -0.76 -10.35 3.67
N VAL A 39 -0.61 -10.23 2.35
CA VAL A 39 -1.33 -11.04 1.36
C VAL A 39 -0.73 -12.44 1.18
N SER A 40 0.37 -12.77 1.86
CA SER A 40 0.92 -14.12 1.89
C SER A 40 0.28 -14.98 2.97
N ASP A 41 -0.26 -14.36 4.01
CA ASP A 41 -0.96 -15.05 5.08
C ASP A 41 -2.32 -15.59 4.58
N PRO A 42 -2.61 -16.89 4.78
CA PRO A 42 -3.87 -17.49 4.35
C PRO A 42 -5.11 -16.84 4.97
N LYS A 43 -4.99 -16.18 6.13
CA LYS A 43 -6.09 -15.45 6.76
C LYS A 43 -6.55 -14.25 5.93
N ASN A 44 -5.65 -13.69 5.12
CA ASN A 44 -5.90 -12.53 4.27
C ASN A 44 -6.18 -12.92 2.81
N SER A 45 -6.58 -14.18 2.56
CA SER A 45 -6.89 -14.65 1.21
C SER A 45 -7.97 -13.81 0.52
N ASN A 46 -8.97 -13.34 1.27
CA ASN A 46 -10.02 -12.45 0.74
C ASN A 46 -9.45 -11.09 0.30
N GLU A 47 -8.60 -10.48 1.13
CA GLU A 47 -7.93 -9.20 0.84
C GLU A 47 -6.99 -9.34 -0.37
N LYS A 48 -6.33 -10.49 -0.53
CA LYS A 48 -5.54 -10.82 -1.71
C LYS A 48 -6.39 -10.88 -2.98
N GLU A 49 -7.54 -11.55 -2.94
CA GLU A 49 -8.48 -11.59 -4.06
C GLU A 49 -8.98 -10.19 -4.42
N PHE A 50 -9.32 -9.37 -3.42
CA PHE A 50 -9.70 -7.99 -3.62
C PHE A 50 -8.60 -7.19 -4.34
N LEU A 51 -7.36 -7.29 -3.86
CA LEU A 51 -6.21 -6.64 -4.47
C LEU A 51 -6.00 -7.09 -5.92
N GLN A 52 -6.11 -8.40 -6.19
CA GLN A 52 -6.01 -8.93 -7.54
C GLN A 52 -7.11 -8.39 -8.47
N ARG A 53 -8.36 -8.32 -8.00
CA ARG A 53 -9.47 -7.77 -8.77
C ARG A 53 -9.28 -6.29 -9.09
N MET A 54 -8.88 -5.48 -8.11
CA MET A 54 -8.64 -4.05 -8.30
C MET A 54 -7.48 -3.77 -9.28
N LEU A 55 -6.40 -4.54 -9.16
CA LEU A 55 -5.24 -4.41 -10.04
C LEU A 55 -5.54 -4.89 -11.47
N ALA A 56 -6.28 -6.00 -11.60
CA ALA A 56 -6.75 -6.50 -12.88
C ALA A 56 -7.68 -5.49 -13.58
N ALA A 57 -8.59 -4.86 -12.82
CA ALA A 57 -9.46 -3.80 -13.34
C ALA A 57 -8.65 -2.57 -13.80
N SER A 58 -7.53 -2.28 -13.14
CA SER A 58 -6.63 -1.16 -13.47
C SER A 58 -5.56 -1.52 -14.51
N ASN A 59 -5.56 -2.76 -15.04
CA ASN A 59 -4.52 -3.33 -15.90
C ASN A 59 -3.09 -3.14 -15.36
N LYS A 60 -2.95 -3.02 -14.03
CA LYS A 60 -1.67 -2.86 -13.34
C LYS A 60 -1.15 -4.24 -12.93
N LYS A 61 0.15 -4.46 -13.08
CA LYS A 61 0.80 -5.65 -12.52
C LYS A 61 0.67 -5.64 -10.99
N MET A 62 0.62 -6.85 -10.41
CA MET A 62 0.67 -7.07 -8.97
C MET A 62 2.04 -6.72 -8.39
N SER A 63 2.29 -5.43 -8.30
CA SER A 63 3.47 -4.83 -7.71
C SER A 63 3.13 -4.46 -6.28
N LEU A 64 3.73 -5.13 -5.30
CA LEU A 64 3.65 -4.75 -3.88
C LEU A 64 4.81 -3.78 -3.56
N PRO A 65 4.64 -2.83 -2.61
CA PRO A 65 3.45 -2.56 -1.78
C PRO A 65 2.36 -1.73 -2.49
N GLN A 66 1.13 -1.83 -1.99
CA GLN A 66 -0.04 -1.06 -2.45
C GLN A 66 -0.80 -0.45 -1.26
N ILE A 67 -1.32 0.77 -1.41
CA ILE A 67 -2.04 1.48 -0.35
C ILE A 67 -3.49 1.75 -0.76
N PHE A 68 -4.39 1.45 0.17
CA PHE A 68 -5.81 1.75 0.07
C PHE A 68 -6.26 2.52 1.31
N ASN A 69 -7.29 3.34 1.15
CA ASN A 69 -8.03 3.91 2.26
C ASN A 69 -9.39 3.21 2.30
N ASP A 70 -9.58 2.35 3.29
CA ASP A 70 -10.69 1.39 3.39
C ASP A 70 -10.78 0.45 2.16
N GLU A 71 -11.63 0.77 1.19
CA GLU A 71 -11.82 0.01 -0.06
C GLU A 71 -11.38 0.81 -1.29
N GLU A 72 -10.94 2.05 -1.10
CA GLU A 72 -10.58 2.94 -2.18
C GLU A 72 -9.07 2.93 -2.44
N TYR A 73 -8.67 2.74 -3.69
CA TYR A 73 -7.27 2.79 -4.08
C TYR A 73 -6.72 4.21 -3.90
N CYS A 74 -5.62 4.34 -3.15
CA CYS A 74 -4.90 5.61 -2.99
C CYS A 74 -3.75 5.68 -3.97
N CYS A 75 -2.73 4.85 -3.75
CA CYS A 75 -1.49 4.90 -4.51
C CYS A 75 -0.66 3.62 -4.36
N ASP A 76 0.30 3.50 -5.28
CA ASP A 76 1.38 2.52 -5.22
C ASP A 76 2.65 3.17 -4.61
N PHE A 77 3.74 2.41 -4.50
CA PHE A 77 5.00 2.90 -3.93
C PHE A 77 5.55 4.15 -4.63
N ASP A 78 5.44 4.23 -5.96
CA ASP A 78 5.95 5.37 -6.73
C ASP A 78 5.09 6.63 -6.49
N GLY A 79 3.76 6.45 -6.53
CA GLY A 79 2.82 7.51 -6.15
C GLY A 79 3.04 8.01 -4.72
N LEU A 80 3.41 7.13 -3.79
CA LEU A 80 3.74 7.53 -2.42
C LEU A 80 5.02 8.38 -2.36
N LEU A 81 6.08 8.00 -3.07
CA LEU A 81 7.31 8.79 -3.12
C LEU A 81 7.05 10.18 -3.66
N SER A 82 6.31 10.28 -4.77
CA SER A 82 5.94 11.57 -5.37
C SER A 82 5.12 12.44 -4.41
N ALA A 83 4.22 11.82 -3.63
CA ALA A 83 3.42 12.52 -2.63
C ALA A 83 4.26 13.02 -1.44
N VAL A 84 5.29 12.27 -1.03
CA VAL A 84 6.27 12.72 -0.03
C VAL A 84 7.08 13.90 -0.56
N GLU A 85 7.55 13.83 -1.80
CA GLU A 85 8.31 14.91 -2.44
C GLU A 85 7.49 16.19 -2.60
N SER A 86 6.19 16.04 -2.88
CA SER A 86 5.24 17.14 -3.05
C SER A 86 4.65 17.64 -1.73
N CYS A 87 5.01 17.05 -0.57
CA CYS A 87 4.38 17.29 0.74
C CYS A 87 2.85 17.08 0.79
N SER A 88 2.25 16.41 -0.21
CA SER A 88 0.81 16.13 -0.33
C SER A 88 0.45 14.68 0.07
N LEU A 89 1.23 14.11 1.00
CA LEU A 89 1.08 12.73 1.46
C LEU A 89 -0.32 12.45 2.01
N LYS A 90 -0.82 13.33 2.88
CA LYS A 90 -2.15 13.17 3.51
C LYS A 90 -3.30 13.29 2.51
N GLU A 91 -3.16 14.17 1.52
CA GLU A 91 -4.14 14.36 0.44
C GLU A 91 -4.22 13.13 -0.45
N THR A 92 -3.06 12.56 -0.80
CA THR A 92 -2.95 11.33 -1.60
C THR A 92 -3.53 10.12 -0.86
N LEU A 93 -3.35 10.08 0.45
CA LEU A 93 -3.93 9.08 1.35
C LEU A 93 -5.40 9.35 1.69
N LYS A 94 -5.97 10.48 1.23
CA LYS A 94 -7.35 10.91 1.52
C LYS A 94 -7.64 10.97 3.02
N LEU A 95 -6.69 11.50 3.80
CA LEU A 95 -6.76 11.60 5.27
C LEU A 95 -7.33 12.93 5.78
N ASP A 96 -7.24 13.99 4.99
CA ASP A 96 -7.80 15.31 5.33
C ASP A 96 -9.09 15.53 4.52
N THR A 97 -10.24 15.45 5.19
CA THR A 97 -11.53 16.02 4.78
C THR A 97 -12.25 16.53 6.02
#